data_AF-A0A8T6QGW4-F1
#
_entry.id   AF-A0A8T6QGW4-F1
#
_cell.length_a   1.000
_cell.length_b   1.000
_cell.length_c   1.000
_cell.angle_alpha   90.00
_cell.angle_beta   90.00
_cell.angle_gamma   90.00
#
_symmetry.space_group_name_H-M   'P 1'
#
loop_
_entity.id
_entity.type
_entity.pdbx_description
1 polymer ?
#
loop_
_entity_poly.entity_id
_entity_poly.type
_entity_poly.pdbx_seq_one_letter_code
_entity_poly.pdbx_strand_id
1 'polypeptide(L)' 'SNCRPHCPYANPDAGEMHLVRRLQLIHCNAAPRASKADWHCSQCAIDYYGERYCLTCSTGDFSQPTDAA' A
#
# COMPACT_ATOMS: atom_id res chain seq x y z
N SER A 1 -24.85 -9.69 -4.19
CA SER A 1 -24.22 -8.48 -3.64
C SER A 1 -22.74 -8.51 -3.95
N ASN A 2 -22.27 -7.68 -4.89
CA ASN A 2 -20.91 -7.69 -5.44
C ASN A 2 -19.98 -6.78 -4.61
N CYS A 3 -19.62 -7.21 -3.40
CA CYS A 3 -18.70 -6.45 -2.53
C CYS A 3 -17.25 -6.82 -2.83
N ARG A 4 -16.74 -6.37 -3.99
CA ARG A 4 -15.32 -6.49 -4.32
C ARG A 4 -14.70 -5.09 -4.32
N PRO A 5 -13.98 -4.69 -3.25
CA PRO A 5 -13.20 -3.47 -3.29
C PRO A 5 -12.03 -3.71 -4.24
N HIS A 6 -12.20 -3.36 -5.51
CA HIS A 6 -11.10 -3.30 -6.46
C HIS A 6 -10.39 -1.97 -6.26
N CYS A 7 -9.49 -1.90 -5.27
CA CYS A 7 -8.49 -0.84 -5.23
C CYS A 7 -7.34 -1.27 -6.16
N PRO A 8 -7.11 -0.60 -7.29
CA PRO A 8 -6.05 -0.95 -8.23
C PRO A 8 -4.63 -0.79 -7.64
N TYR A 9 -4.50 -0.12 -6.49
CA TYR A 9 -3.25 0.12 -5.78
C TYR A 9 -2.98 -0.84 -4.61
N ALA A 10 -3.94 -1.68 -4.25
CA ALA A 10 -3.76 -2.68 -3.19
C ALA A 10 -3.29 -3.99 -3.84
N ASN A 11 -2.01 -4.33 -3.68
CA ASN A 11 -1.45 -5.63 -4.07
C ASN A 11 -1.12 -6.44 -2.82
N PRO A 12 -2.12 -6.99 -2.10
CA PRO A 12 -1.87 -7.78 -0.91
C PRO A 12 -1.13 -9.07 -1.27
N ASP A 13 -0.17 -9.46 -0.44
CA ASP A 13 0.51 -10.74 -0.59
C ASP A 13 -0.44 -11.93 -0.36
N ALA A 14 0.03 -13.16 -0.63
CA ALA A 14 -0.80 -14.36 -0.51
C ALA A 14 -1.35 -14.57 0.92
N GLY A 15 -0.56 -14.23 1.96
CA GLY A 15 -0.98 -14.29 3.35
C GLY A 15 -1.99 -13.20 3.71
N GLU A 16 -1.77 -11.97 3.25
CA GLU A 16 -2.69 -10.85 3.41
C GLU A 16 -4.03 -11.11 2.71
N MET A 17 -4.02 -11.75 1.54
CA MET A 17 -5.24 -12.17 0.85
C MET A 17 -6.09 -13.15 1.67
N HIS A 18 -5.47 -14.09 2.40
CA HIS A 18 -6.20 -15.01 3.28
C HIS A 18 -6.89 -14.28 4.44
N LEU A 19 -6.22 -13.27 5.00
CA LEU A 19 -6.78 -12.43 6.06
C LEU A 19 -7.92 -11.56 5.53
N VAL A 20 -7.75 -10.92 4.37
CA VAL A 20 -8.78 -10.11 3.70
C VAL A 20 -10.03 -10.93 3.43
N ARG A 21 -9.90 -12.16 2.88
CA ARG A 21 -11.06 -13.03 2.64
C ARG A 21 -11.79 -13.37 3.93
N ARG A 22 -11.07 -13.65 5.02
CA ARG A 22 -11.66 -13.96 6.32
C ARG A 22 -12.38 -12.74 6.91
N LEU A 23 -11.80 -11.55 6.79
CA LEU A 23 -12.47 -10.31 7.20
C LEU A 23 -13.68 -9.97 6.33
N GLN A 24 -13.63 -10.19 5.01
CA GLN A 24 -14.76 -9.93 4.10
C GLN A 24 -16.00 -10.76 4.45
N LEU A 25 -15.80 -11.99 4.94
CA LEU A 25 -16.89 -12.85 5.42
C LEU A 25 -17.58 -12.30 6.68
N ILE A 26 -16.86 -11.53 7.49
CA ILE A 26 -17.37 -10.92 8.74
C ILE A 26 -17.90 -9.51 8.47
N HIS A 27 -17.31 -8.80 7.52
CA HIS A 27 -17.63 -7.42 7.20
C HIS A 27 -17.42 -7.13 5.71
N CYS A 28 -18.51 -6.89 4.97
CA CYS A 28 -18.48 -6.63 3.52
C CYS A 28 -17.60 -5.43 3.10
N ASN A 29 -17.21 -4.56 4.05
CA ASN A 29 -16.35 -3.40 3.81
C ASN A 29 -14.92 -3.57 4.31
N ALA A 30 -14.48 -4.80 4.58
CA ALA A 30 -13.06 -5.07 4.81
C ALA A 30 -12.30 -5.00 3.47
N ALA A 31 -12.03 -3.78 3.01
CA ALA A 31 -11.06 -3.57 1.96
C ALA A 31 -9.65 -3.79 2.53
N PRO A 32 -8.75 -4.49 1.82
CA PRO A 32 -7.34 -4.41 2.14
C PRO A 32 -6.95 -2.93 2.09
N ARG A 33 -6.57 -2.35 3.23
CA ARG A 33 -5.73 -1.15 3.18
C ARG A 33 -4.45 -1.63 2.50
N ALA A 34 -4.04 -0.96 1.42
CA ALA A 34 -2.72 -1.16 0.87
C ALA A 34 -1.74 -0.97 2.03
N SER A 35 -1.19 -2.07 2.51
CA SER A 35 -0.25 -2.12 3.61
C SER A 35 1.11 -2.18 2.97
N LYS A 36 1.92 -1.19 3.33
CA LYS A 36 3.33 -1.00 3.01
C LYS A 36 3.60 -0.20 1.74
N ALA A 37 3.85 1.10 1.95
CA ALA A 37 4.49 1.93 0.95
C ALA A 37 5.82 1.31 0.55
N ASP A 38 6.17 1.33 -0.73
CA ASP A 38 7.44 0.81 -1.22
C ASP A 38 8.60 1.78 -0.91
N TRP A 39 8.30 3.07 -0.74
CA TRP A 39 9.28 4.15 -0.57
C TRP A 39 8.93 5.12 0.56
N HIS A 40 9.94 5.53 1.32
CA HIS A 40 9.93 6.63 2.26
C HIS A 40 10.78 7.79 1.73
N CYS A 41 10.19 8.97 1.57
CA CYS A 41 10.93 10.18 1.23
C CYS A 41 11.41 10.87 2.51
N SER A 42 12.71 10.89 2.78
CA SER A 42 13.26 11.50 4.00
C SER A 42 13.12 13.01 4.07
N GLN A 43 13.06 13.71 2.93
CA GLN A 43 12.88 15.16 2.89
C GLN A 43 11.43 15.57 3.12
N CYS A 44 10.50 14.86 2.50
CA CYS A 44 9.08 15.12 2.61
C CYS A 44 8.46 14.40 3.85
N ALA A 45 9.21 13.48 4.49
CA ALA A 45 8.80 12.63 5.62
C ALA A 45 7.48 11.87 5.36
N ILE A 46 7.29 11.42 4.12
CA ILE A 46 6.09 10.69 3.69
C ILE A 46 6.46 9.36 3.08
N ASP A 47 5.59 8.40 3.33
CA ASP A 47 5.58 7.10 2.70
C ASP A 47 4.70 7.13 1.44
N TYR A 48 5.17 6.54 0.35
CA TYR A 48 4.44 6.50 -0.92
C TYR A 48 4.73 5.22 -1.73
N TYR A 49 3.86 4.93 -2.68
CA TYR A 49 3.86 3.69 -3.48
C TYR A 49 4.34 3.94 -4.91
N GLY A 50 4.80 2.89 -5.59
CA GLY A 50 5.13 2.92 -7.01
C GLY A 50 6.62 3.07 -7.30
N GLU A 51 7.00 3.95 -8.23
CA GLU A 51 8.40 4.14 -8.62
C GLU A 51 9.15 4.99 -7.58
N ARG A 52 10.49 4.93 -7.58
CA ARG A 52 11.34 5.75 -6.69
C ARG A 52 11.32 7.23 -7.11
N TYR A 53 10.16 7.88 -7.01
CA TYR A 53 9.94 9.26 -7.37
C TYR A 53 8.87 9.91 -6.48
N CYS A 54 9.30 10.80 -5.59
CA CYS A 54 8.39 11.55 -4.72
C CYS A 54 7.76 12.70 -5.52
N LEU A 55 6.43 12.72 -5.64
CA LEU A 55 5.71 13.76 -6.40
C LEU A 55 5.77 15.15 -5.74
N THR A 56 5.93 15.24 -4.42
CA THR A 56 6.04 16.51 -3.70
C THR A 56 7.42 17.13 -3.89
N CYS A 57 8.44 16.29 -3.81
CA CYS A 57 9.83 16.68 -3.94
C CYS A 57 10.26 16.72 -5.44
N SER A 58 9.45 16.18 -6.37
CA SER A 58 9.72 16.02 -7.80
C SER A 58 11.05 15.34 -8.14
N THR A 59 11.53 14.48 -7.22
CA THR A 59 12.78 13.71 -7.35
C THR A 59 12.68 12.38 -6.60
N GLY A 60 13.52 11.43 -6.98
CA GLY A 60 13.73 10.16 -6.27
C GLY A 60 14.84 10.17 -5.24
N ASP A 61 15.67 11.23 -5.18
CA ASP A 61 16.94 11.22 -4.45
C ASP A 61 16.81 10.90 -2.96
N PHE A 62 15.76 11.42 -2.33
CA PHE A 62 15.48 11.26 -0.90
C PHE A 62 14.64 10.01 -0.59
N SER A 63 14.33 9.21 -1.60
CA SER A 63 13.40 8.09 -1.48
C SER A 63 14.16 6.79 -1.21
N GLN A 64 13.84 6.19 -0.07
CA GLN A 64 14.48 4.98 0.47
C GLN A 64 13.43 3.87 0.58
N PRO A 65 13.80 2.59 0.41
CA PRO A 65 12.86 1.50 0.62
C PRO A 65 12.37 1.50 2.07
N THR A 66 11.06 1.38 2.30
CA THR A 66 10.50 1.25 3.66
C THR A 66 10.91 -0.06 4.35
N ASP A 67 11.31 -1.05 3.56
CA ASP A 67 11.82 -2.36 3.98
C ASP A 67 13.27 -2.38 4.47
N ALA A 68 13.98 -1.27 4.37
CA ALA A 68 15.40 -1.19 4.71
C ALA A 68 15.68 -0.86 6.20
N ALA A 69 14.69 -1.01 7.09
CA ALA A 69 14.80 -0.77 8.53
C ALA A 69 15.02 -2.06 9.34
#